data_AF-A0A2N3CQJ5-F1
#
_entry.id   AF-A0A2N3CQJ5-F1
#
_cell.length_a   1.000
_cell.length_b   1.000
_cell.length_c   1.000
_cell.angle_alpha   90.00
_cell.angle_beta   90.00
_cell.angle_gamma   90.00
#
_symmetry.space_group_name_H-M   'P 1'
#
loop_
_entity.id
_entity.type
_entity.pdbx_description
1 polymer ?
#
loop_
_entity_poly.entity_id
_entity_poly.type
_entity_poly.pdbx_seq_one_letter_code
_entity_poly.pdbx_strand_id
1 'polypeptide(L)'
;MSIGLLFPAALAALAALALPLLIHLTRRSERQLMAFAALRWLRAKERARRRLRIDEWLLLALRLLLLTAVVLLLAQPMWFGKSSDHAWVVVVPGANPDAVIDDPTLRDASWHWLAPGFPAFDSAQLQTASATASLLRELDATLAASQSLTVIVPKRLPGLDAQRITLSRTVDWRIVAARPDVGETEQVTPRTQTVAIRHDLAHAEISRYFDAAAKAWNAGTEDHVDASAKPSFVIDTARTDVALPANSDWLL
;
A
#
# COMPACT_ATOMS: atom_id res chain seq x y z
N MET A 1 -17.64 3.95 -13.15
CA MET A 1 -16.63 2.87 -13.16
C MET A 1 -15.73 3.21 -14.30
N SER A 2 -14.58 3.79 -14.02
CA SER A 2 -13.53 4.01 -15.02
C SER A 2 -12.62 2.77 -15.02
N ILE A 3 -12.11 2.43 -16.19
CA ILE A 3 -11.09 1.37 -16.33
C ILE A 3 -9.78 2.09 -16.62
N GLY A 4 -8.70 1.65 -15.96
CA GLY A 4 -7.35 2.07 -16.33
C GLY A 4 -6.38 0.91 -16.40
N LEU A 5 -5.16 1.23 -16.81
CA LEU A 5 -4.08 0.29 -17.04
C LEU A 5 -2.86 0.79 -16.26
N LEU A 6 -2.26 -0.08 -15.46
CA LEU A 6 -1.03 0.24 -14.73
C LEU A 6 0.16 0.35 -15.70
N PHE A 7 0.15 -0.45 -16.76
CA PHE A 7 1.20 -0.44 -17.80
C PHE A 7 0.60 -0.27 -19.20
N PRO A 8 0.18 0.95 -19.59
CA PRO A 8 -0.44 1.19 -20.89
C PRO A 8 0.49 0.85 -22.07
N ALA A 9 1.81 0.97 -21.89
CA ALA A 9 2.81 0.60 -22.89
C ALA A 9 2.80 -0.90 -23.24
N ALA A 10 2.30 -1.77 -22.35
CA ALA A 10 2.20 -3.20 -22.62
C ALA A 10 1.26 -3.51 -23.80
N LEU A 11 0.32 -2.61 -24.14
CA LEU A 11 -0.53 -2.74 -25.32
C LEU A 11 0.26 -2.77 -26.63
N ALA A 12 1.48 -2.23 -26.67
CA ALA A 12 2.34 -2.32 -27.85
C ALA A 12 2.65 -3.80 -28.21
N ALA A 13 2.62 -4.71 -27.24
CA ALA A 13 2.79 -6.14 -27.47
C ALA A 13 1.66 -6.76 -28.31
N LEU A 14 0.49 -6.11 -28.46
CA LEU A 14 -0.56 -6.54 -29.38
C LEU A 14 -0.06 -6.58 -30.84
N ALA A 15 1.00 -5.84 -31.19
CA ALA A 15 1.64 -5.94 -32.50
C ALA A 15 2.12 -7.37 -32.82
N ALA A 16 2.43 -8.19 -31.80
CA ALA A 16 2.81 -9.58 -31.98
C ALA A 16 1.67 -10.46 -32.54
N LEU A 17 0.40 -10.03 -32.44
CA LEU A 17 -0.75 -10.70 -33.05
C LEU A 17 -0.69 -10.68 -34.59
N ALA A 18 0.05 -9.72 -35.18
CA ALA A 18 0.27 -9.68 -36.61
C ALA A 18 1.01 -10.94 -37.10
N LEU A 19 1.92 -11.50 -36.29
CA LEU A 19 2.71 -12.69 -36.66
C LEU A 19 1.85 -13.91 -37.02
N PRO A 20 0.97 -14.43 -36.14
CA PRO A 20 0.13 -15.58 -36.47
C PRO A 20 -0.85 -15.28 -37.61
N LEU A 21 -1.34 -14.05 -37.73
CA LEU A 21 -2.18 -13.60 -38.84
C LEU A 21 -1.43 -13.67 -40.18
N LEU A 22 -0.22 -13.12 -40.25
CA LEU A 22 0.62 -13.13 -41.45
C LEU A 22 1.05 -14.55 -41.83
N ILE A 23 1.43 -15.37 -40.85
CA ILE A 23 1.78 -16.78 -41.08
C ILE A 23 0.57 -17.53 -41.67
N HIS A 24 -0.64 -17.28 -41.14
CA HIS A 24 -1.84 -17.92 -41.65
C HIS A 24 -2.16 -17.48 -43.09
N LEU A 25 -2.07 -16.19 -43.39
CA LEU A 25 -2.31 -15.64 -44.74
C LEU A 25 -1.29 -16.14 -45.77
N THR A 26 -0.05 -16.39 -45.34
CA THR A 26 1.03 -16.89 -46.22
C THR A 26 1.03 -18.40 -46.37
N ARG A 27 0.37 -19.15 -45.46
CA ARG A 27 0.25 -20.60 -45.52
C ARG A 27 -0.64 -21.02 -46.69
N ARG A 28 -0.04 -21.13 -47.87
CA ARG A 28 -0.67 -21.79 -49.01
C ARG A 28 -0.87 -23.25 -48.64
N SER A 29 -2.11 -23.72 -48.73
CA SER A 29 -2.44 -25.14 -48.55
C SER A 29 -1.58 -25.94 -49.52
N GLU A 30 -0.57 -26.64 -48.99
CA GLU A 30 0.19 -27.60 -49.76
C GLU A 30 -0.79 -28.68 -50.17
N ARG A 31 -1.30 -28.56 -51.41
CA ARG A 31 -2.11 -29.62 -52.01
C ARG A 31 -1.19 -30.79 -52.20
N GLN A 32 -1.21 -31.72 -51.26
CA GLN A 32 -0.54 -32.98 -51.38
C GLN A 32 -1.12 -33.67 -52.62
N LEU A 33 -0.33 -33.73 -53.70
CA LEU A 33 -0.75 -34.34 -54.95
C LEU A 33 -0.77 -35.85 -54.73
N MET A 34 -1.91 -36.39 -54.32
CA MET A 34 -2.09 -37.82 -54.21
C MET A 34 -2.35 -38.38 -55.61
N ALA A 35 -1.46 -39.26 -56.09
CA ALA A 35 -1.60 -39.91 -57.38
C ALA A 35 -2.79 -40.88 -57.34
N PHE A 36 -3.95 -40.44 -57.83
CA PHE A 36 -5.16 -41.25 -57.86
C PHE A 36 -5.28 -41.97 -59.21
N ALA A 37 -5.07 -43.29 -59.22
CA ALA A 37 -4.96 -44.10 -60.43
C ALA A 37 -6.21 -44.06 -61.34
N ALA A 38 -7.39 -43.77 -60.77
CA ALA A 38 -8.64 -43.70 -61.53
C ALA A 38 -8.73 -42.49 -62.47
N LEU A 39 -7.95 -41.42 -62.23
CA LEU A 39 -7.98 -40.18 -63.03
C LEU A 39 -7.13 -40.26 -64.31
N ARG A 40 -6.34 -41.33 -64.50
CA ARG A 40 -5.49 -41.54 -65.68
C ARG A 40 -6.25 -41.50 -67.02
N TRP A 41 -7.55 -41.77 -67.02
CA TRP A 41 -8.37 -41.84 -68.23
C TRP A 41 -9.21 -40.56 -68.49
N LEU A 42 -9.14 -39.56 -67.61
CA LEU A 42 -9.96 -38.35 -67.69
C LEU A 42 -9.15 -37.17 -68.25
N ARG A 43 -9.53 -36.64 -69.42
CA ARG A 43 -8.89 -35.44 -70.00
C ARG A 43 -9.25 -34.19 -69.17
N ALA A 44 -8.29 -33.69 -68.41
CA ALA A 44 -8.50 -32.57 -67.48
C ALA A 44 -8.45 -31.20 -68.20
N LYS A 45 -9.51 -30.40 -68.05
CA LYS A 45 -9.51 -28.96 -68.35
C LYS A 45 -10.19 -28.17 -67.24
N GLU A 46 -9.64 -28.24 -66.02
CA GLU A 46 -10.10 -27.41 -64.91
C GLU A 46 -9.03 -26.37 -64.54
N ARG A 47 -9.33 -25.10 -64.77
CA ARG A 47 -8.47 -23.96 -64.40
C ARG A 47 -8.57 -23.80 -62.89
N ALA A 48 -7.52 -24.20 -62.17
CA ALA A 48 -7.48 -24.14 -60.71
C ALA A 48 -7.68 -22.69 -60.20
N ARG A 49 -8.92 -22.35 -59.79
CA ARG A 49 -9.21 -21.08 -59.12
C ARG A 49 -8.50 -21.09 -57.77
N ARG A 50 -7.52 -20.20 -57.64
CA ARG A 50 -6.91 -19.83 -56.36
C ARG A 50 -7.95 -19.07 -55.52
N ARG A 51 -8.75 -19.79 -54.74
CA ARG A 51 -9.51 -19.16 -53.65
C ARG A 51 -8.70 -19.33 -52.38
N LEU A 52 -8.46 -18.21 -51.70
CA LEU A 52 -8.00 -18.19 -50.32
C LEU A 52 -9.10 -18.84 -49.48
N ARG A 53 -8.92 -20.10 -49.11
CA ARG A 53 -9.79 -20.79 -48.17
C ARG A 53 -9.07 -20.78 -46.84
N ILE A 54 -9.64 -20.04 -45.91
CA ILE A 54 -9.13 -19.96 -44.56
C ILE A 54 -9.80 -21.16 -43.86
N ASP A 55 -9.06 -22.26 -43.80
CA ASP A 55 -9.45 -23.42 -43.00
C ASP A 55 -9.00 -23.14 -41.54
N GLU A 56 -9.74 -23.65 -40.54
CA GLU A 56 -9.40 -23.51 -39.10
C GLU A 56 -9.51 -22.11 -38.46
N TRP A 57 -10.42 -21.23 -38.91
CA TRP A 57 -10.66 -19.90 -38.29
C TRP A 57 -10.85 -19.95 -36.77
N LEU A 58 -11.50 -20.99 -36.25
CA LEU A 58 -11.74 -21.12 -34.80
C LEU A 58 -10.43 -21.29 -34.02
N LEU A 59 -9.48 -22.08 -34.54
CA LEU A 59 -8.16 -22.25 -33.93
C LEU A 59 -7.33 -20.96 -34.01
N LEU A 60 -7.42 -20.23 -35.13
CA LEU A 60 -6.79 -18.91 -35.25
C LEU A 60 -7.37 -17.92 -34.22
N ALA A 61 -8.70 -17.86 -34.10
CA ALA A 61 -9.38 -17.01 -33.13
C ALA A 61 -8.96 -17.34 -31.70
N LEU A 62 -8.90 -18.63 -31.34
CA LEU A 62 -8.43 -19.07 -30.02
C LEU A 62 -6.98 -18.67 -29.76
N ARG A 63 -6.09 -18.80 -30.76
CA ARG A 63 -4.69 -18.40 -30.64
C ARG A 63 -4.54 -16.90 -30.39
N LEU A 64 -5.28 -16.09 -31.15
CA LEU A 64 -5.32 -14.64 -30.96
C LEU A 64 -5.87 -14.29 -29.57
N LEU A 65 -6.92 -14.97 -29.13
CA LEU A 65 -7.53 -14.75 -27.81
C LEU A 65 -6.58 -15.09 -26.65
N LEU A 66 -5.82 -16.18 -26.77
CA LEU A 66 -4.79 -16.52 -25.77
C LEU A 66 -3.69 -15.45 -25.71
N LEU A 67 -3.20 -14.99 -26.86
CA LEU A 67 -2.19 -13.94 -26.92
C LEU A 67 -2.72 -12.60 -26.38
N THR A 68 -3.95 -12.21 -26.73
CA THR A 68 -4.56 -10.99 -26.16
C THR A 68 -4.76 -11.10 -24.66
N ALA A 69 -5.17 -12.27 -24.15
CA ALA A 69 -5.30 -12.49 -22.71
C ALA A 69 -3.96 -12.32 -21.98
N VAL A 70 -2.86 -12.85 -22.54
CA VAL A 70 -1.51 -12.65 -21.99
C VAL A 70 -1.12 -11.18 -21.99
N VAL A 71 -1.38 -10.45 -23.08
CA VAL A 71 -1.06 -9.01 -23.16
C VAL A 71 -1.91 -8.19 -22.18
N LEU A 72 -3.19 -8.54 -22.02
CA LEU A 72 -4.07 -7.92 -21.02
C LEU A 72 -3.58 -8.20 -19.60
N LEU A 73 -3.15 -9.43 -19.31
CA LEU A 73 -2.58 -9.78 -18.01
C LEU A 73 -1.33 -8.94 -17.70
N LEU A 74 -0.50 -8.70 -18.71
CA LEU A 74 0.69 -7.85 -18.61
C LEU A 74 0.34 -6.36 -18.44
N ALA A 75 -0.73 -5.89 -19.07
CA ALA A 75 -1.21 -4.52 -18.94
C ALA A 75 -1.89 -4.23 -17.58
N GLN A 76 -2.25 -5.29 -16.83
CA GLN A 76 -2.91 -5.24 -15.52
C GLN A 76 -4.12 -4.29 -15.51
N PRO A 77 -5.25 -4.67 -16.13
CA PRO A 77 -6.46 -3.86 -16.12
C PRO A 77 -7.01 -3.72 -14.72
N MET A 78 -7.11 -2.48 -14.25
CA MET A 78 -7.69 -2.13 -12.97
C MET A 78 -9.07 -1.52 -13.14
N TRP A 79 -10.01 -1.96 -12.31
CA TRP A 79 -11.38 -1.45 -12.29
C TRP A 79 -11.47 -0.41 -11.20
N PHE A 80 -11.53 0.86 -11.57
CA PHE A 80 -11.85 1.90 -10.60
C PHE A 80 -13.35 1.87 -10.35
N GLY A 81 -13.74 1.68 -9.08
CA GLY A 81 -15.12 1.80 -8.64
C GLY A 81 -15.73 3.14 -9.08
N LYS A 82 -17.06 3.24 -9.15
CA LYS A 82 -17.71 4.55 -9.21
C LYS A 82 -17.23 5.33 -7.99
N SER A 83 -16.40 6.35 -8.19
CA SER A 83 -16.08 7.32 -7.15
C SER A 83 -17.40 7.95 -6.72
N SER A 84 -17.93 7.49 -5.59
CA SER A 84 -18.95 8.26 -4.88
C SER A 84 -18.26 9.57 -4.51
N ASP A 85 -18.79 10.70 -4.94
CA ASP A 85 -18.22 12.02 -4.61
C ASP A 85 -18.48 12.42 -3.14
N HIS A 86 -18.81 11.42 -2.31
CA HIS A 86 -19.10 11.62 -0.90
C HIS A 86 -17.78 11.65 -0.14
N ALA A 87 -17.65 12.61 0.77
CA ALA A 87 -16.53 12.66 1.70
C ALA A 87 -16.44 11.36 2.50
N TRP A 88 -15.23 10.85 2.71
CA TRP A 88 -14.99 9.67 3.54
C TRP A 88 -14.54 10.10 4.93
N VAL A 89 -15.23 9.61 5.95
CA VAL A 89 -14.87 9.81 7.36
C VAL A 89 -14.45 8.46 7.93
N VAL A 90 -13.23 8.37 8.42
CA VAL A 90 -12.71 7.14 9.04
C VAL A 90 -12.41 7.36 10.51
N VAL A 91 -12.92 6.47 11.37
CA VAL A 91 -12.73 6.53 12.81
C VAL A 91 -11.69 5.50 13.24
N VAL A 92 -10.60 5.96 13.86
CA VAL A 92 -9.60 5.05 14.43
C VAL A 92 -10.19 4.35 15.65
N PRO A 93 -10.04 3.01 15.77
CA PRO A 93 -10.49 2.31 16.95
C PRO A 93 -9.88 2.89 18.22
N GLY A 94 -10.72 3.17 19.23
CA GLY A 94 -10.32 3.87 20.45
C GLY A 94 -10.52 5.38 20.44
N ALA A 95 -10.85 5.99 19.30
CA ALA A 95 -11.39 7.36 19.27
C ALA A 95 -12.85 7.37 19.79
N ASN A 96 -13.22 8.41 20.54
CA ASN A 96 -14.63 8.71 20.84
C ASN A 96 -15.17 9.75 19.83
N PRO A 97 -15.99 9.35 18.84
CA PRO A 97 -16.51 10.27 17.83
C PRO A 97 -17.71 11.10 18.28
N ASP A 98 -18.26 10.90 19.49
CA ASP A 98 -19.45 11.62 19.98
C ASP A 98 -19.34 13.15 19.87
N ALA A 99 -18.12 13.69 20.03
CA ALA A 99 -17.86 15.13 19.92
C ALA A 99 -17.94 15.68 18.48
N VAL A 100 -17.90 14.81 17.48
CA VAL A 100 -17.75 15.17 16.05
C VAL A 100 -18.91 14.63 15.19
N ILE A 101 -19.69 13.67 15.69
CA ILE A 101 -20.85 13.10 14.99
C ILE A 101 -21.88 14.16 14.56
N ASP A 102 -22.06 15.21 15.37
CA ASP A 102 -23.04 16.26 15.08
C ASP A 102 -22.57 17.35 14.10
N ASP A 103 -21.29 17.35 13.69
CA ASP A 103 -20.70 18.35 12.81
C ASP A 103 -21.42 18.36 11.44
N PRO A 104 -22.05 19.48 11.04
CA PRO A 104 -22.81 19.56 9.79
C PRO A 104 -21.96 19.29 8.54
N THR A 105 -20.65 19.45 8.62
CA THR A 105 -19.74 19.17 7.49
C THR A 105 -19.54 17.68 7.22
N LEU A 106 -19.87 16.82 8.19
CA LEU A 106 -19.63 15.38 8.13
C LEU A 106 -20.91 14.54 8.05
N ARG A 107 -22.09 15.19 8.02
CA ARG A 107 -23.40 14.51 8.00
C ARG A 107 -23.65 13.71 6.72
N ASP A 108 -23.22 14.24 5.58
CA ASP A 108 -23.38 13.60 4.27
C ASP A 108 -22.17 12.71 3.89
N ALA A 109 -21.21 12.55 4.82
CA ALA A 109 -20.03 11.73 4.61
C ALA A 109 -20.34 10.24 4.84
N SER A 110 -19.54 9.38 4.21
CA SER A 110 -19.60 7.93 4.45
C SER A 110 -18.69 7.55 5.61
N TRP A 111 -19.29 7.19 6.74
CA TRP A 111 -18.59 6.86 7.98
C TRP A 111 -18.16 5.40 8.01
N HIS A 112 -16.87 5.17 8.25
CA HIS A 112 -16.26 3.85 8.31
C HIS A 112 -15.30 3.72 9.49
N TRP A 113 -15.09 2.49 9.96
CA TRP A 113 -14.02 2.20 10.92
C TRP A 113 -12.67 2.03 10.21
N LEU A 114 -11.59 2.48 10.85
CA LEU A 114 -10.23 2.17 10.40
C LEU A 114 -9.88 0.75 10.81
N ALA A 115 -10.30 -0.20 9.99
CA ALA A 115 -10.16 -1.63 10.18
C ALA A 115 -9.96 -2.30 8.82
N PRO A 116 -9.39 -3.52 8.77
CA PRO A 116 -9.29 -4.29 7.53
C PRO A 116 -10.66 -4.40 6.83
N GLY A 117 -10.72 -3.98 5.57
CA GLY A 117 -11.96 -3.96 4.78
C GLY A 117 -12.89 -2.77 5.01
N PHE A 118 -12.49 -1.80 5.84
CA PHE A 118 -13.21 -0.53 6.09
C PHE A 118 -14.73 -0.69 6.28
N PRO A 119 -15.18 -1.42 7.32
CA PRO A 119 -16.60 -1.64 7.56
C PRO A 119 -17.32 -0.34 7.94
N ALA A 120 -18.62 -0.28 7.65
CA ALA A 120 -19.47 0.87 7.99
C ALA A 120 -19.48 1.11 9.51
N PHE A 121 -19.52 2.38 9.91
CA PHE A 121 -19.39 2.79 11.30
C PHE A 121 -20.49 2.22 12.24
N ASP A 122 -21.71 2.04 11.73
CA ASP A 122 -22.83 1.43 12.47
C ASP A 122 -22.59 -0.04 12.87
N SER A 123 -21.59 -0.68 12.27
CA SER A 123 -21.19 -2.04 12.61
C SER A 123 -20.49 -2.00 13.98
N ALA A 124 -21.19 -2.44 15.03
CA ALA A 124 -20.64 -2.51 16.38
C ALA A 124 -19.46 -3.52 16.42
N GLN A 125 -18.23 -3.01 16.35
CA GLN A 125 -17.04 -3.86 16.41
C GLN A 125 -16.01 -3.27 17.37
N LEU A 126 -15.76 -4.00 18.45
CA LEU A 126 -14.66 -3.75 19.39
C LEU A 126 -13.36 -4.23 18.73
N GLN A 127 -12.84 -3.45 17.78
CA GLN A 127 -11.53 -3.72 17.18
C GLN A 127 -10.45 -2.93 17.93
N THR A 128 -9.27 -3.53 18.09
CA THR A 128 -8.09 -2.82 18.56
C THR A 128 -7.37 -2.22 17.37
N ALA A 129 -6.87 -1.00 17.55
CA ALA A 129 -6.11 -0.29 16.51
C ALA A 129 -4.73 -0.94 16.33
N SER A 130 -4.67 -1.96 15.46
CA SER A 130 -3.44 -2.60 15.01
C SER A 130 -3.14 -2.16 13.59
N ALA A 131 -1.89 -1.81 13.30
CA ALA A 131 -1.42 -1.38 11.98
C ALA A 131 -2.16 -0.14 11.39
N THR A 132 -2.55 0.81 12.24
CA THR A 132 -3.18 2.09 11.86
C THR A 132 -2.48 2.79 10.69
N ALA A 133 -1.13 2.86 10.70
CA ALA A 133 -0.37 3.51 9.62
C ALA A 133 -0.55 2.81 8.27
N SER A 134 -0.51 1.48 8.25
CA SER A 134 -0.71 0.68 7.03
C SER A 134 -2.14 0.79 6.50
N LEU A 135 -3.14 0.76 7.38
CA LEU A 135 -4.55 0.90 7.00
C LEU A 135 -4.85 2.28 6.40
N LEU A 136 -4.22 3.34 6.92
CA LEU A 136 -4.35 4.67 6.34
C LEU A 136 -3.75 4.75 4.92
N ARG A 137 -2.61 4.08 4.69
CA ARG A 137 -1.99 4.01 3.36
C ARG A 137 -2.84 3.19 2.39
N GLU A 138 -3.40 2.08 2.85
CA GLU A 138 -4.33 1.25 2.07
C GLU A 138 -5.60 2.04 1.70
N LEU A 139 -6.17 2.78 2.66
CA LEU A 139 -7.32 3.64 2.41
C LEU A 139 -7.00 4.73 1.38
N ASP A 140 -5.87 5.42 1.53
CA ASP A 140 -5.46 6.46 0.59
C ASP A 140 -5.23 5.94 -0.84
N ALA A 141 -4.72 4.71 -0.97
CA ALA A 141 -4.52 4.06 -2.27
C ALA A 141 -5.82 3.58 -2.93
N THR A 142 -6.87 3.30 -2.13
CA THR A 142 -8.16 2.80 -2.63
C THR A 142 -9.15 3.91 -2.97
N LEU A 143 -9.06 5.06 -2.29
CA LEU A 143 -9.92 6.22 -2.54
C LEU A 143 -9.59 6.91 -3.86
N ALA A 144 -10.61 7.40 -4.55
CA ALA A 144 -10.42 8.17 -5.79
C ALA A 144 -9.79 9.54 -5.51
N ALA A 145 -9.02 10.09 -6.45
CA ALA A 145 -8.30 11.35 -6.25
C ALA A 145 -9.20 12.57 -5.92
N SER A 146 -10.49 12.52 -6.28
CA SER A 146 -11.46 13.59 -5.99
C SER A 146 -12.10 13.49 -4.60
N GLN A 147 -11.92 12.37 -3.89
CA GLN A 147 -12.57 12.14 -2.59
C GLN A 147 -11.76 12.78 -1.45
N SER A 148 -12.42 13.61 -0.65
CA SER A 148 -11.87 14.14 0.59
C SER A 148 -11.88 13.08 1.69
N LEU A 149 -10.81 13.04 2.48
CA LEU A 149 -10.64 12.11 3.59
C LEU A 149 -10.50 12.88 4.91
N THR A 150 -11.39 12.58 5.85
CA THR A 150 -11.32 13.05 7.23
C THR A 150 -11.02 11.87 8.15
N VAL A 151 -9.99 12.00 8.99
CA VAL A 151 -9.56 10.95 9.92
C VAL A 151 -9.80 11.41 11.35
N ILE A 152 -10.63 10.67 12.08
CA ILE A 152 -10.91 10.90 13.49
C ILE A 152 -9.95 10.04 14.33
N VAL A 153 -9.06 10.70 15.07
CA VAL A 153 -7.99 10.06 15.84
C VAL A 153 -8.10 10.36 17.33
N PRO A 154 -7.77 9.41 18.21
CA PRO A 154 -7.58 9.70 19.63
C PRO A 154 -6.32 10.55 19.85
N LYS A 155 -6.23 11.21 21.01
CA LYS A 155 -5.02 11.98 21.42
C LYS A 155 -3.71 11.19 21.35
N ARG A 156 -3.75 9.89 21.65
CA ARG A 156 -2.61 8.97 21.50
C ARG A 156 -2.97 7.95 20.43
N LEU A 157 -2.23 7.96 19.33
CA LEU A 157 -2.48 7.11 18.18
C LEU A 157 -1.68 5.81 18.28
N PRO A 158 -2.31 4.66 18.59
CA PRO A 158 -1.64 3.36 18.58
C PRO A 158 -1.48 2.80 17.16
N GLY A 159 -0.68 1.75 17.00
CA GLY A 159 -0.56 1.01 15.74
C GLY A 159 0.27 1.73 14.67
N LEU A 160 1.15 2.65 15.08
CA LEU A 160 2.12 3.31 14.20
C LEU A 160 3.33 2.41 13.95
N ASP A 161 3.89 2.53 12.75
CA ASP A 161 5.00 1.70 12.26
C ASP A 161 6.37 2.42 12.31
N ALA A 162 6.45 3.50 13.09
CA ALA A 162 7.61 4.41 13.18
C ALA A 162 8.05 5.06 11.85
N GLN A 163 7.32 4.84 10.75
CA GLN A 163 7.55 5.53 9.49
C GLN A 163 6.65 6.77 9.42
N ARG A 164 7.15 7.84 8.80
CA ARG A 164 6.35 9.04 8.55
C ARG A 164 5.13 8.69 7.69
N ILE A 165 3.94 9.00 8.19
CA ILE A 165 2.69 8.84 7.41
C ILE A 165 2.72 9.87 6.27
N THR A 166 2.76 9.37 5.03
CA THR A 166 2.70 10.19 3.81
C THR A 166 1.52 9.68 2.99
N LEU A 167 0.57 10.56 2.70
CA LEU A 167 -0.65 10.26 1.95
C LEU A 167 -0.67 11.11 0.68
N SER A 168 -1.30 10.62 -0.38
CA SER A 168 -1.38 11.28 -1.69
C SER A 168 -2.33 12.49 -1.71
N ARG A 169 -3.15 12.66 -0.67
CA ARG A 169 -4.13 13.74 -0.53
C ARG A 169 -3.99 14.50 0.79
N THR A 170 -4.55 15.71 0.83
CA THR A 170 -4.73 16.45 2.08
C THR A 170 -5.81 15.79 2.93
N VAL A 171 -5.47 15.50 4.18
CA VAL A 171 -6.37 14.85 5.15
C VAL A 171 -6.76 15.84 6.24
N ASP A 172 -8.06 15.93 6.53
CA ASP A 172 -8.55 16.65 7.71
C ASP A 172 -8.43 15.75 8.94
N TRP A 173 -7.60 16.13 9.91
CA TRP A 173 -7.35 15.37 11.12
C TRP A 173 -8.17 15.93 12.27
N ARG A 174 -9.09 15.13 12.81
CA ARG A 174 -9.92 15.51 13.97
C ARG A 174 -9.48 14.73 15.19
N ILE A 175 -8.89 15.43 16.15
CA ILE A 175 -8.42 14.83 17.41
C ILE A 175 -9.57 14.82 18.41
N VAL A 176 -9.90 13.63 18.91
CA VAL A 176 -10.97 13.43 19.91
C VAL A 176 -10.44 12.75 21.16
N ALA A 177 -11.25 12.76 22.21
CA ALA A 177 -10.97 11.99 23.42
C ALA A 177 -10.91 10.49 23.10
N ALA A 178 -10.08 9.75 23.82
CA ALA A 178 -10.09 8.30 23.71
C ALA A 178 -11.37 7.73 24.35
N ARG A 179 -11.90 6.65 23.80
CA ARG A 179 -13.03 5.93 24.39
C ARG A 179 -12.54 5.21 25.66
N PRO A 180 -13.25 5.29 26.79
CA PRO A 180 -12.81 4.72 28.07
C PRO A 180 -12.66 3.19 28.06
N ASP A 181 -13.36 2.49 27.16
CA ASP A 181 -13.47 1.03 27.18
C ASP A 181 -12.39 0.33 26.32
N VAL A 182 -11.75 1.07 25.42
CA VAL A 182 -10.60 0.58 24.64
C VAL A 182 -9.38 0.89 25.49
N GLY A 183 -9.07 -0.05 26.37
CA GLY A 183 -8.15 0.08 27.49
C GLY A 183 -7.00 1.05 27.23
N GLU A 184 -6.78 1.94 28.20
CA GLU A 184 -5.54 2.69 28.39
C GLU A 184 -4.38 1.83 27.91
N THR A 185 -3.94 2.10 26.68
CA THR A 185 -2.83 1.40 26.09
C THR A 185 -1.66 1.83 26.92
N GLU A 186 -1.30 0.96 27.85
CA GLU A 186 -0.11 0.96 28.68
C GLU A 186 0.33 2.39 29.02
N GLN A 187 -0.11 2.90 30.18
CA GLN A 187 0.58 4.04 30.78
C GLN A 187 2.05 3.61 30.95
N VAL A 188 2.87 3.84 29.92
CA VAL A 188 4.32 3.70 30.00
C VAL A 188 4.69 4.74 31.02
N THR A 189 4.83 4.31 32.27
CA THR A 189 5.39 5.15 33.31
C THR A 189 6.70 5.64 32.72
N PRO A 190 6.92 6.96 32.59
CA PRO A 190 8.11 7.48 31.94
C PRO A 190 9.32 6.92 32.68
N ARG A 191 9.97 5.92 32.08
CA ARG A 191 11.20 5.35 32.59
C ARG A 191 12.32 6.22 32.03
N THR A 192 13.06 6.88 32.91
CA THR A 192 14.30 7.54 32.54
C THR A 192 15.26 6.47 32.03
N GLN A 193 15.56 6.50 30.73
CA GLN A 193 16.55 5.62 30.14
C GLN A 193 17.94 6.16 30.48
N THR A 194 18.79 5.35 31.11
CA THR A 194 20.17 5.72 31.45
C THR A 194 21.14 4.96 30.57
N VAL A 195 21.95 5.67 29.79
CA VAL A 195 23.01 5.09 28.96
C VAL A 195 24.36 5.35 29.62
N ALA A 196 25.03 4.27 30.04
CA ALA A 196 26.36 4.36 30.61
C ALA A 196 27.43 4.33 29.50
N ILE A 197 28.26 5.37 29.43
CA ILE A 197 29.36 5.48 28.48
C ILE A 197 30.66 5.45 29.26
N ARG A 198 31.58 4.56 28.86
CA ARG A 198 32.92 4.43 29.46
C ARG A 198 33.97 4.79 28.42
N HIS A 199 34.85 5.73 28.75
CA HIS A 199 35.87 6.23 27.83
C HIS A 199 37.29 6.11 28.42
N ASP A 200 38.29 6.02 27.56
CA ASP A 200 39.70 6.13 27.96
C ASP A 200 40.15 7.60 28.02
N LEU A 201 41.43 7.84 28.29
CA LEU A 201 41.99 9.20 28.33
C LEU A 201 42.07 9.86 26.95
N ALA A 202 42.27 9.07 25.88
CA ALA A 202 42.40 9.60 24.52
C ALA A 202 41.07 10.12 23.97
N HIS A 203 39.94 9.58 24.46
CA HIS A 203 38.59 9.86 23.98
C HIS A 203 37.72 10.62 25.01
N ALA A 204 38.33 11.22 26.03
CA ALA A 204 37.61 11.98 27.05
C ALA A 204 36.75 13.12 26.47
N GLU A 205 37.23 13.75 25.40
CA GLU A 205 36.52 14.82 24.68
C GLU A 205 35.26 14.34 23.95
N ILE A 206 35.08 13.03 23.73
CA ILE A 206 33.90 12.51 23.01
C ILE A 206 32.64 12.59 23.90
N SER A 207 32.79 12.48 25.22
CA SER A 207 31.70 12.55 26.20
C SER A 207 30.81 13.80 26.04
N ARG A 208 31.41 14.95 25.68
CA ARG A 208 30.69 16.22 25.48
C ARG A 208 29.62 16.17 24.40
N TYR A 209 29.83 15.37 23.34
CA TYR A 209 28.87 15.24 22.25
C TYR A 209 27.66 14.42 22.67
N PHE A 210 27.90 13.39 23.47
CA PHE A 210 26.84 12.58 24.06
C PHE A 210 26.01 13.41 25.03
N ASP A 211 26.65 14.17 25.94
CA ASP A 211 25.93 15.06 26.86
C ASP A 211 25.11 16.13 26.14
N ALA A 212 25.66 16.70 25.06
CA ALA A 212 24.94 17.65 24.21
C ALA A 212 23.73 16.99 23.52
N ALA A 213 23.89 15.76 23.02
CA ALA A 213 22.79 15.01 22.41
C ALA A 213 21.67 14.69 23.43
N ALA A 214 22.02 14.29 24.65
CA ALA A 214 21.05 14.06 25.71
C ALA A 214 20.29 15.33 26.10
N LYS A 215 21.01 16.47 26.20
CA LYS A 215 20.38 17.77 26.44
C LYS A 215 19.42 18.17 25.33
N ALA A 216 19.83 17.99 24.06
CA ALA A 216 18.97 18.29 22.91
C ALA A 216 17.73 17.38 22.88
N TRP A 217 17.89 16.09 23.20
CA TRP A 217 16.79 15.14 23.28
C TRP A 217 15.76 15.53 24.34
N ASN A 218 16.23 15.88 25.55
CA ASN A 218 15.36 16.30 26.64
C ASN A 218 14.69 17.67 26.38
N ALA A 219 15.39 18.61 25.73
CA ALA A 219 14.80 19.91 25.36
C ALA A 219 13.61 19.75 24.38
N GLY A 220 13.66 18.78 23.47
CA GLY A 220 12.54 18.48 22.56
C GLY A 220 11.33 17.83 23.24
N THR A 221 11.47 17.35 24.49
CA THR A 221 10.37 16.76 25.26
C THR A 221 9.60 17.76 26.13
N GLU A 222 10.10 18.99 26.29
CA GLU A 222 9.49 20.03 27.14
C GLU A 222 8.21 20.64 26.53
N ASP A 223 8.03 20.59 25.21
CA ASP A 223 6.83 21.13 24.54
C ASP A 223 5.54 20.32 24.81
N HIS A 224 5.65 19.15 25.44
CA HIS A 224 4.52 18.20 25.59
C HIS A 224 4.26 17.66 27.00
N VAL A 225 5.08 18.00 28.01
CA VAL A 225 4.91 17.49 29.39
C VAL A 225 5.28 18.59 30.40
N ASP A 226 4.52 18.68 31.49
CA ASP A 226 4.73 19.61 32.62
C ASP A 226 6.21 19.81 32.97
N ALA A 227 6.62 21.06 33.18
CA ALA A 227 8.00 21.50 33.48
C ALA A 227 8.66 20.88 34.73
N SER A 228 7.97 19.95 35.42
CA SER A 228 8.48 19.17 36.55
C SER A 228 8.79 17.70 36.18
N ALA A 229 8.71 17.33 34.90
CA ALA A 229 9.01 15.99 34.44
C ALA A 229 10.50 15.66 34.54
N LYS A 230 10.82 14.49 35.10
CA LYS A 230 12.19 13.95 35.11
C LYS A 230 12.70 13.80 33.66
N PRO A 231 14.01 13.97 33.40
CA PRO A 231 14.56 13.77 32.06
C PRO A 231 14.23 12.37 31.56
N SER A 232 13.81 12.28 30.30
CA SER A 232 13.48 11.01 29.66
C SER A 232 14.74 10.19 29.35
N PHE A 233 15.88 10.88 29.14
CA PHE A 233 17.16 10.28 28.78
C PHE A 233 18.31 10.89 29.57
N VAL A 234 19.16 10.05 30.17
CA VAL A 234 20.33 10.45 30.97
C VAL A 234 21.56 9.69 30.50
N ILE A 235 22.71 10.37 30.42
CA ILE A 235 23.99 9.74 30.12
C ILE A 235 24.84 9.71 31.39
N ASP A 236 25.32 8.52 31.73
CA ASP A 236 26.30 8.30 32.79
C ASP A 236 27.69 8.15 32.15
N THR A 237 28.44 9.25 32.06
CA THR A 237 29.80 9.26 31.50
C THR A 237 30.84 9.04 32.60
N ALA A 238 31.69 8.03 32.43
CA ALA A 238 32.81 7.80 33.33
C ALA A 238 34.02 7.21 32.57
N ARG A 239 35.16 7.14 33.27
CA ARG A 239 36.34 6.47 32.74
C ARG A 239 36.18 4.94 32.76
N THR A 240 36.94 4.24 31.92
CA THR A 240 36.93 2.77 31.83
C THR A 240 37.34 2.02 33.10
N ASP A 241 37.96 2.70 34.07
CA ASP A 241 38.27 2.15 35.40
C ASP A 241 37.05 2.15 36.34
N VAL A 242 35.96 2.82 35.99
CA VAL A 242 34.71 2.85 36.75
C VAL A 242 33.77 1.74 36.27
N ALA A 243 33.35 0.88 37.20
CA ALA A 243 32.40 -0.19 36.92
C ALA A 243 31.07 0.33 36.36
N LEU A 244 30.41 -0.51 35.58
CA LEU A 244 29.06 -0.23 35.08
C LEU A 244 28.03 -0.38 36.22
N PRO A 245 26.88 0.33 36.16
CA PRO A 245 25.79 0.17 37.12
C PRO A 245 25.26 -1.27 37.11
N ALA A 246 24.84 -1.80 38.26
CA ALA A 246 24.41 -3.20 38.40
C ALA A 246 23.18 -3.59 37.54
N ASN A 247 22.43 -2.62 36.99
CA ASN A 247 21.21 -2.82 36.19
C ASN A 247 21.37 -2.34 34.73
N SER A 248 22.59 -2.31 34.19
CA SER A 248 22.81 -1.95 32.78
C SER A 248 22.56 -3.15 31.87
N ASP A 249 21.51 -3.08 31.04
CA ASP A 249 21.39 -3.95 29.86
C ASP A 249 22.44 -3.51 28.83
N TRP A 250 23.27 -4.46 28.38
CA TRP A 250 24.23 -4.20 27.32
C TRP A 250 23.54 -4.31 25.95
N LEU A 251 23.85 -3.40 25.05
CA LEU A 251 23.62 -3.58 23.61
C LEU A 251 24.88 -4.28 23.06
N LEU A 252 24.76 -5.54 22.60
CA LEU A 252 25.82 -6.22 21.83
C LEU A 252 25.78 -5.71 20.40
#